data_AF-A0A7C6VB44-F1
#
_entry.id   AF-A0A7C6VB44-F1
#
_cell.length_a   1.000
_cell.length_b   1.000
_cell.length_c   1.000
_cell.angle_alpha   90.00
_cell.angle_beta   90.00
_cell.angle_gamma   90.00
#
_symmetry.space_group_name_H-M   'P 1'
#
loop_
_entity.id
_entity.type
_entity.pdbx_description
1 polymer ?
#
loop_
_entity_poly.entity_id
_entity_poly.type
_entity_poly.pdbx_seq_one_letter_code
_entity_poly.pdbx_strand_id
1 'polypeptide(L)'
;MNRRIVLPWIVVTVILVIAIAASVTVITLSKQGDSDSSATQQTTAAETDASSASAEASDDASSSAAVQPANTYELEISSWSVTIYVPEDLGQISFSLSDSNTLDFSAAKESELPSECSAMVGGWGIQRSEGSGDEGSVTVGDYSYTLVTPTSSCSSDPELVSTITELYEDALASIQES
;
A
#
# COMPACT_ATOMS: atom_id res chain seq x y z
N MET A 1 44.83 17.13 -16.87
CA MET A 1 43.78 16.14 -17.23
C MET A 1 43.61 15.20 -16.05
N ASN A 2 42.66 15.48 -15.15
CA ASN A 2 42.40 14.64 -13.98
C ASN A 2 41.08 13.89 -14.22
N ARG A 3 41.17 12.61 -14.60
CA ARG A 3 40.01 11.73 -14.69
C ARG A 3 39.56 11.39 -13.27
N ARG A 4 38.35 11.82 -12.95
CA ARG A 4 37.70 11.60 -11.67
C ARG A 4 37.30 10.13 -11.51
N ILE A 5 37.34 9.73 -10.25
CA ILE A 5 37.01 8.43 -9.66
C ILE A 5 35.55 8.07 -10.00
N VAL A 6 35.34 7.05 -10.84
CA VAL A 6 34.03 6.43 -11.12
C VAL A 6 33.98 4.97 -10.63
N LEU A 7 35.03 4.52 -9.93
CA LEU A 7 35.16 3.10 -9.54
C LEU A 7 34.46 2.66 -8.23
N PRO A 8 34.06 3.50 -7.25
CA PRO A 8 33.57 2.97 -5.98
C PRO A 8 32.14 2.41 -6.06
N TRP A 9 31.29 2.92 -6.96
CA TRP A 9 29.88 2.53 -7.03
C TRP A 9 29.64 1.11 -7.60
N ILE A 10 30.51 0.66 -8.51
CA ILE A 10 30.39 -0.68 -9.11
C ILE A 10 30.75 -1.78 -8.10
N VAL A 11 31.63 -1.49 -7.14
CA VAL A 11 31.98 -2.47 -6.10
C VAL A 11 30.81 -2.66 -5.13
N VAL A 12 30.07 -1.58 -4.83
CA VAL A 12 28.87 -1.64 -3.97
C VAL A 12 27.77 -2.47 -4.61
N THR A 13 27.55 -2.33 -5.92
CA THR A 13 26.51 -3.12 -6.62
C THR A 13 26.85 -4.60 -6.68
N VAL A 14 28.11 -4.97 -6.88
CA VAL A 14 28.54 -6.38 -6.90
C VAL A 14 28.40 -7.04 -5.52
N ILE A 15 28.73 -6.34 -4.44
CA ILE A 15 28.61 -6.88 -3.08
C ILE A 15 27.14 -7.09 -2.70
N LEU A 16 26.25 -6.17 -3.10
CA LEU A 16 24.80 -6.28 -2.85
C LEU A 16 24.21 -7.54 -3.51
N VAL A 17 24.57 -7.81 -4.77
CA VAL A 17 24.06 -8.97 -5.52
C VAL A 17 24.52 -10.29 -4.90
N ILE A 18 25.76 -10.37 -4.40
CA ILE A 18 26.28 -11.57 -3.73
C ILE A 18 25.55 -11.83 -2.41
N ALA A 19 25.23 -10.80 -1.63
CA ALA A 19 24.50 -10.93 -0.38
C ALA A 19 23.07 -11.47 -0.59
N ILE A 20 22.38 -10.96 -1.61
CA ILE A 20 21.02 -11.41 -1.96
C ILE A 20 21.04 -12.89 -2.38
N ALA A 21 22.00 -13.29 -3.23
CA ALA A 21 22.12 -14.67 -3.69
C ALA A 21 22.40 -15.67 -2.54
N ALA A 22 23.23 -15.28 -1.56
CA ALA A 22 23.50 -16.10 -0.38
C ALA A 22 22.25 -16.28 0.50
N SER A 23 21.46 -15.23 0.72
CA SER A 23 20.24 -15.28 1.53
C SER A 23 19.18 -16.23 0.95
N VAL A 24 19.03 -16.27 -0.37
CA VAL A 24 18.07 -17.16 -1.04
C VAL A 24 18.42 -18.64 -0.82
N THR A 25 19.71 -18.99 -0.83
CA THR A 25 20.14 -20.40 -0.64
C THR A 25 19.85 -20.96 0.75
N VAL A 26 19.83 -20.11 1.80
CA VAL A 26 19.56 -20.54 3.19
C VAL A 26 18.07 -20.90 3.39
N ILE A 27 17.17 -20.22 2.68
CA ILE A 27 15.72 -20.46 2.75
C ILE A 27 15.36 -21.80 2.08
N THR A 28 16.05 -22.16 1.00
CA THR A 28 15.77 -23.40 0.25
C THR A 28 16.30 -24.65 0.97
N LEU A 29 17.37 -24.54 1.76
CA LEU A 29 17.89 -25.66 2.57
C LEU A 29 17.09 -25.91 3.86
N SER A 30 16.36 -24.90 4.38
CA SER A 30 15.52 -25.05 5.59
C SER A 30 14.15 -25.66 5.30
N LYS A 31 13.82 -25.93 4.03
CA LYS A 31 12.52 -26.47 3.58
C LYS A 31 12.61 -27.93 3.11
N GLN A 32 13.53 -28.71 3.69
CA GLN A 32 13.66 -30.16 3.46
C GLN A 32 14.01 -30.87 4.78
N GLY A 33 13.12 -30.74 5.75
CA GLY A 33 13.25 -31.39 7.04
C GLY A 33 12.08 -30.99 7.92
N ASP A 34 10.96 -31.68 7.74
CA ASP A 34 10.24 -32.39 8.82
C ASP A 34 8.84 -32.77 8.34
N SER A 35 8.58 -34.06 8.44
CA SER A 35 7.29 -34.71 8.21
C SER A 35 6.42 -34.63 9.46
N ASP A 36 5.10 -34.57 9.23
CA ASP A 36 4.03 -35.07 10.10
C ASP A 36 3.87 -34.48 11.52
N SER A 37 2.88 -33.58 11.68
CA SER A 37 1.89 -33.71 12.76
C SER A 37 0.66 -32.83 12.52
N SER A 38 -0.47 -33.52 12.44
CA SER A 38 -1.83 -33.00 12.48
C SER A 38 -2.07 -32.16 13.76
N ALA A 39 -2.65 -30.98 13.60
CA ALA A 39 -3.39 -30.29 14.66
C ALA A 39 -4.55 -29.48 14.07
N THR A 40 -5.76 -29.94 14.37
CA THR A 40 -7.06 -29.32 14.13
C THR A 40 -7.25 -28.03 14.96
N GLN A 41 -8.18 -27.17 14.49
CA GLN A 41 -8.83 -26.00 15.14
C GLN A 41 -8.17 -24.65 14.77
N GLN A 42 -8.88 -23.57 14.44
CA GLN A 42 -10.29 -23.23 14.56
C GLN A 42 -10.62 -22.11 13.55
N THR A 43 -11.80 -22.18 12.95
CA THR A 43 -12.42 -21.12 12.15
C THR A 43 -12.62 -19.86 13.00
N THR A 44 -12.13 -18.70 12.55
CA THR A 44 -12.65 -17.38 12.94
C THR A 44 -13.08 -16.67 11.67
N ALA A 45 -14.37 -16.78 11.35
CA ALA A 45 -15.02 -15.84 10.47
C ALA A 45 -15.26 -14.57 11.28
N ALA A 46 -14.66 -13.45 10.88
CA ALA A 46 -15.08 -12.15 11.36
C ALA A 46 -16.33 -11.76 10.54
N GLU A 47 -17.51 -12.01 11.11
CA GLU A 47 -18.73 -11.33 10.70
C GLU A 47 -18.61 -9.86 11.13
N THR A 48 -18.42 -8.95 10.18
CA THR A 48 -18.69 -7.53 10.42
C THR A 48 -20.13 -7.28 10.03
N ASP A 49 -20.95 -7.20 11.08
CA ASP A 49 -22.38 -6.93 11.11
C ASP A 49 -22.70 -5.60 10.40
N ALA A 50 -23.64 -5.66 9.45
CA ALA A 50 -24.24 -4.50 8.83
C ALA A 50 -25.24 -3.85 9.81
N SER A 51 -24.78 -2.88 10.60
CA SER A 51 -25.66 -2.08 11.45
C SER A 51 -25.90 -0.70 10.86
N SER A 52 -27.01 -0.57 10.13
CA SER A 52 -27.61 0.70 9.77
C SER A 52 -28.32 1.29 11.00
N ALA A 53 -27.84 2.41 11.54
CA ALA A 53 -28.61 3.26 12.45
C ALA A 53 -28.15 4.72 12.35
N SER A 54 -29.08 5.55 11.90
CA SER A 54 -28.98 7.00 11.79
C SER A 54 -29.13 7.68 13.17
N ALA A 55 -28.43 8.83 13.31
CA ALA A 55 -28.88 10.07 13.94
C ALA A 55 -28.27 10.51 15.31
N GLU A 56 -27.70 11.73 15.23
CA GLU A 56 -27.71 12.86 16.19
C GLU A 56 -26.41 13.18 16.96
N ALA A 57 -26.09 14.48 16.91
CA ALA A 57 -24.82 15.13 17.18
C ALA A 57 -24.55 15.42 18.67
N SER A 58 -23.27 15.66 19.00
CA SER A 58 -22.84 16.66 19.99
C SER A 58 -21.38 17.07 19.74
N ASP A 59 -21.20 18.38 19.50
CA ASP A 59 -19.97 19.17 19.56
C ASP A 59 -18.98 18.75 20.66
N ASP A 60 -17.68 18.79 20.37
CA ASP A 60 -16.76 19.87 20.79
C ASP A 60 -15.30 19.45 20.48
N ALA A 61 -14.64 20.20 19.60
CA ALA A 61 -13.24 20.64 19.72
C ALA A 61 -12.64 20.92 18.33
N SER A 62 -12.19 22.16 18.18
CA SER A 62 -11.43 22.72 17.08
C SER A 62 -10.34 21.78 16.53
N SER A 63 -10.60 21.18 15.37
CA SER A 63 -9.57 20.74 14.43
C SER A 63 -9.98 21.25 13.05
N SER A 64 -9.03 21.73 12.26
CA SER A 64 -9.27 22.22 10.89
C SER A 64 -10.30 21.34 10.21
N ALA A 65 -11.39 21.93 9.71
CA ALA A 65 -12.47 21.18 9.08
C ALA A 65 -11.90 20.46 7.84
N ALA A 66 -11.43 19.24 8.05
CA ALA A 66 -11.19 18.25 7.02
C ALA A 66 -12.56 18.02 6.40
N VAL A 67 -12.77 18.61 5.22
CA VAL A 67 -13.97 18.30 4.44
C VAL A 67 -13.81 16.84 4.04
N GLN A 68 -14.50 15.95 4.74
CA GLN A 68 -14.58 14.56 4.33
C GLN A 68 -15.12 14.53 2.89
N PRO A 69 -14.36 14.00 1.93
CA PRO A 69 -14.82 13.90 0.56
C PRO A 69 -16.08 13.01 0.52
N ALA A 70 -17.09 13.41 -0.27
CA ALA A 70 -18.32 12.65 -0.40
C ALA A 70 -18.04 11.25 -0.98
N ASN A 71 -18.76 10.23 -0.52
CA ASN A 71 -18.60 8.82 -0.94
C ASN A 71 -17.20 8.26 -0.66
N THR A 72 -16.66 8.54 0.53
CA THR A 72 -15.43 7.92 1.03
C THR A 72 -15.66 7.30 2.39
N TYR A 73 -14.84 6.33 2.77
CA TYR A 73 -14.79 5.80 4.11
C TYR A 73 -13.40 6.00 4.74
N GLU A 74 -13.37 6.05 6.05
CA GLU A 74 -12.16 6.32 6.82
C GLU A 74 -11.33 5.04 7.01
N LEU A 75 -10.02 5.16 6.75
CA LEU A 75 -9.03 4.12 7.01
C LEU A 75 -7.91 4.70 7.88
N GLU A 76 -7.94 4.38 9.18
CA GLU A 76 -6.90 4.76 10.12
C GLU A 76 -5.70 3.82 10.04
N ILE A 77 -4.51 4.39 9.83
CA ILE A 77 -3.23 3.66 9.84
C ILE A 77 -2.49 4.04 11.14
N SER A 78 -2.86 3.42 12.25
CA SER A 78 -2.37 3.80 13.58
C SER A 78 -0.84 3.76 13.72
N SER A 79 -0.15 2.87 12.98
CA SER A 79 1.32 2.79 12.96
C SER A 79 1.99 4.02 12.34
N TRP A 80 1.25 4.78 11.55
CA TRP A 80 1.71 5.99 10.88
C TRP A 80 1.06 7.26 11.45
N SER A 81 0.07 7.11 12.36
CA SER A 81 -0.70 8.21 12.93
C SER A 81 -1.34 9.09 11.85
N VAL A 82 -1.84 8.44 10.79
CA VAL A 82 -2.55 9.10 9.70
C VAL A 82 -3.85 8.40 9.37
N THR A 83 -4.79 9.19 8.89
CA THR A 83 -6.10 8.77 8.39
C THR A 83 -6.12 8.97 6.89
N ILE A 84 -6.61 7.97 6.17
CA ILE A 84 -6.80 7.98 4.72
C ILE A 84 -8.30 7.90 4.43
N TYR A 85 -8.83 8.80 3.61
CA TYR A 85 -10.21 8.70 3.12
C TYR A 85 -10.20 7.98 1.77
N VAL A 86 -10.74 6.76 1.76
CA VAL A 86 -10.71 5.89 0.59
C VAL A 86 -12.02 6.01 -0.18
N PRO A 87 -12.00 6.25 -1.49
CA PRO A 87 -13.20 6.26 -2.33
C PRO A 87 -13.99 4.95 -2.25
N GLU A 88 -15.31 5.05 -2.05
CA GLU A 88 -16.21 3.88 -2.05
C GLU A 88 -16.22 3.15 -3.40
N ASP A 89 -15.86 3.84 -4.50
CA ASP A 89 -15.75 3.27 -5.84
C ASP A 89 -14.61 2.24 -6.00
N LEU A 90 -13.61 2.23 -5.09
CA LEU A 90 -12.64 1.13 -4.99
C LEU A 90 -13.28 -0.16 -4.45
N GLY A 91 -14.46 -0.06 -3.87
CA GLY A 91 -15.17 -1.15 -3.20
C GLY A 91 -14.51 -1.52 -1.88
N GLN A 92 -14.66 -2.78 -1.47
CA GLN A 92 -14.00 -3.28 -0.27
C GLN A 92 -12.49 -3.31 -0.50
N ILE A 93 -11.74 -2.60 0.34
CA ILE A 93 -10.27 -2.72 0.36
C ILE A 93 -9.82 -3.51 1.58
N SER A 94 -8.75 -4.26 1.36
CA SER A 94 -7.88 -4.76 2.40
C SER A 94 -6.52 -4.08 2.27
N PHE A 95 -5.80 -3.97 3.39
CA PHE A 95 -4.45 -3.43 3.38
C PHE A 95 -3.51 -4.29 4.23
N SER A 96 -2.24 -4.27 3.87
CA SER A 96 -1.18 -4.88 4.66
C SER A 96 0.07 -4.02 4.61
N LEU A 97 0.82 -4.00 5.70
CA LEU A 97 2.15 -3.40 5.72
C LEU A 97 3.16 -4.45 5.24
N SER A 98 3.66 -4.32 4.01
CA SER A 98 4.78 -5.17 3.52
C SER A 98 6.05 -4.93 4.33
N ASP A 99 6.25 -3.68 4.76
CA ASP A 99 7.33 -3.26 5.64
C ASP A 99 6.86 -2.08 6.50
N SER A 100 7.76 -1.48 7.29
CA SER A 100 7.41 -0.35 8.17
C SER A 100 6.97 0.93 7.44
N ASN A 101 7.24 1.01 6.13
CA ASN A 101 7.08 2.20 5.30
C ASN A 101 6.25 1.96 4.03
N THR A 102 5.89 0.72 3.70
CA THR A 102 5.03 0.43 2.53
C THR A 102 3.75 -0.24 2.96
N LEU A 103 2.63 0.35 2.55
CA LEU A 103 1.28 -0.17 2.74
C LEU A 103 0.75 -0.61 1.39
N ASP A 104 0.49 -1.90 1.24
CA ASP A 104 -0.12 -2.47 0.03
C ASP A 104 -1.63 -2.50 0.19
N PHE A 105 -2.32 -2.16 -0.89
CA PHE A 105 -3.76 -2.23 -1.00
C PHE A 105 -4.17 -3.39 -1.91
N SER A 106 -5.32 -3.97 -1.58
CA SER A 106 -6.05 -4.83 -2.48
C SER A 106 -7.52 -4.45 -2.43
N ALA A 107 -8.01 -3.89 -3.53
CA ALA A 107 -9.37 -3.41 -3.68
C ALA A 107 -10.22 -4.36 -4.54
N ALA A 108 -11.52 -4.47 -4.22
CA ALA A 108 -12.47 -5.27 -4.99
C ALA A 108 -12.55 -4.81 -6.46
N LYS A 109 -12.40 -3.50 -6.71
CA LYS A 109 -12.40 -2.90 -8.06
C LYS A 109 -11.33 -3.51 -8.98
N GLU A 110 -10.20 -3.95 -8.44
CA GLU A 110 -9.12 -4.58 -9.21
C GLU A 110 -9.55 -5.91 -9.83
N SER A 111 -10.56 -6.58 -9.26
CA SER A 111 -11.12 -7.82 -9.81
C SER A 111 -11.93 -7.60 -11.10
N GLU A 112 -12.27 -6.36 -11.43
CA GLU A 112 -12.89 -6.00 -12.70
C GLU A 112 -11.88 -5.97 -13.86
N LEU A 113 -10.58 -5.98 -13.55
CA LEU A 113 -9.54 -6.00 -14.57
C LEU A 113 -9.59 -7.30 -15.40
N PRO A 114 -9.32 -7.23 -16.71
CA PRO A 114 -9.18 -8.42 -17.54
C PRO A 114 -8.13 -9.37 -16.95
N SER A 115 -8.30 -10.69 -17.17
CA SER A 115 -7.36 -11.71 -16.67
C SER A 115 -5.92 -11.50 -17.18
N GLU A 116 -5.77 -10.87 -18.35
CA GLU A 116 -4.50 -10.46 -18.95
C GLU A 116 -3.76 -9.41 -18.10
N CYS A 117 -4.49 -8.71 -17.25
CA CYS A 117 -4.03 -7.62 -16.37
C CYS A 117 -3.95 -8.06 -14.91
N SER A 118 -4.06 -9.36 -14.63
CA SER A 118 -3.95 -9.95 -13.29
C SER A 118 -2.63 -9.64 -12.58
N ALA A 119 -1.57 -9.34 -13.33
CA ALA A 119 -0.29 -8.90 -12.76
C ALA A 119 -0.35 -7.51 -12.10
N MET A 120 -1.41 -6.74 -12.35
CA MET A 120 -1.63 -5.45 -11.69
C MET A 120 -2.30 -5.62 -10.33
N VAL A 121 -3.13 -6.66 -10.15
CA VAL A 121 -3.88 -6.95 -8.91
C VAL A 121 -2.92 -7.02 -7.71
N GLY A 122 -3.18 -6.21 -6.68
CA GLY A 122 -2.36 -6.11 -5.47
C GLY A 122 -1.02 -5.40 -5.66
N GLY A 123 -0.80 -4.68 -6.76
CA GLY A 123 0.41 -3.89 -6.99
C GLY A 123 0.30 -2.41 -6.59
N TRP A 124 -0.84 -1.99 -6.03
CA TRP A 124 -1.07 -0.63 -5.57
C TRP A 124 -0.79 -0.49 -4.08
N GLY A 125 -0.32 0.68 -3.67
CA GLY A 125 0.01 0.93 -2.27
C GLY A 125 0.42 2.36 -2.00
N ILE A 126 0.75 2.68 -0.76
CA ILE A 126 1.35 3.95 -0.37
C ILE A 126 2.71 3.68 0.27
N GLN A 127 3.73 4.41 -0.16
CA GLN A 127 5.04 4.41 0.46
C GLN A 127 5.24 5.69 1.26
N ARG A 128 5.75 5.54 2.48
CA ARG A 128 6.10 6.64 3.39
C ARG A 128 7.62 6.84 3.41
N SER A 129 8.05 8.09 3.31
CA SER A 129 9.46 8.51 3.40
C SER A 129 9.60 9.69 4.37
N GLU A 130 10.75 9.82 5.01
CA GLU A 130 11.05 10.99 5.86
C GLU A 130 11.44 12.20 5.00
N GLY A 131 10.95 13.39 5.38
CA GLY A 131 11.28 14.67 4.78
C GLY A 131 10.24 15.20 3.79
N SER A 132 10.65 16.22 3.02
CA SER A 132 9.82 16.80 1.97
C SER A 132 9.85 15.89 0.74
N GLY A 133 8.68 15.50 0.25
CA GLY A 133 8.58 14.61 -0.89
C GLY A 133 8.85 15.27 -2.24
N ASP A 134 8.92 14.42 -3.26
CA ASP A 134 9.04 14.82 -4.66
C ASP A 134 7.67 15.22 -5.26
N GLU A 135 7.68 15.65 -6.52
CA GLU A 135 6.47 15.96 -7.29
C GLU A 135 5.52 14.74 -7.34
N GLY A 136 4.25 14.92 -7.00
CA GLY A 136 3.27 13.83 -6.88
C GLY A 136 3.20 13.16 -5.50
N SER A 137 3.88 13.70 -4.50
CA SER A 137 3.77 13.27 -3.10
C SER A 137 2.84 14.16 -2.28
N VAL A 138 2.32 13.61 -1.18
CA VAL A 138 1.59 14.35 -0.14
C VAL A 138 2.44 14.39 1.11
N THR A 139 2.59 15.56 1.72
CA THR A 139 3.41 15.72 2.94
C THR A 139 2.49 15.98 4.13
N VAL A 140 2.63 15.16 5.18
CA VAL A 140 1.93 15.30 6.46
C VAL A 140 2.97 15.21 7.58
N GLY A 141 3.12 16.30 8.34
CA GLY A 141 4.18 16.42 9.35
C GLY A 141 5.58 16.32 8.73
N ASP A 142 6.41 15.44 9.29
CA ASP A 142 7.78 15.16 8.84
C ASP A 142 7.87 14.07 7.76
N TYR A 143 6.73 13.54 7.30
CA TYR A 143 6.68 12.42 6.36
C TYR A 143 6.04 12.82 5.02
N SER A 144 6.55 12.20 3.96
CA SER A 144 6.01 12.26 2.62
C SER A 144 5.44 10.90 2.22
N TYR A 145 4.30 10.92 1.56
CA TYR A 145 3.57 9.76 1.07
C TYR A 145 3.53 9.79 -0.46
N THR A 146 3.82 8.66 -1.09
CA THR A 146 3.79 8.49 -2.55
C THR A 146 2.97 7.26 -2.93
N LEU A 147 2.26 7.35 -4.06
CA LEU A 147 1.53 6.22 -4.60
C LEU A 147 2.51 5.21 -5.21
N VAL A 148 2.43 3.97 -4.74
CA VAL A 148 3.06 2.82 -5.37
C VAL A 148 2.09 2.28 -6.41
N THR A 149 2.56 2.14 -7.65
CA THR A 149 1.79 1.59 -8.76
C THR A 149 2.37 0.24 -9.20
N PRO A 150 1.55 -0.64 -9.80
CA PRO A 150 2.02 -1.92 -10.28
C PRO A 150 3.12 -1.75 -11.34
N THR A 151 4.19 -2.53 -11.23
CA THR A 151 5.30 -2.53 -12.21
C THR A 151 4.92 -3.05 -13.59
N SER A 152 3.78 -3.75 -13.69
CA SER A 152 3.24 -4.28 -14.93
C SER A 152 2.19 -3.34 -15.51
N SER A 153 2.22 -3.12 -16.82
CA SER A 153 1.21 -2.34 -17.54
C SER A 153 0.17 -3.25 -18.18
N CYS A 154 -1.09 -2.81 -18.19
CA CYS A 154 -2.20 -3.46 -18.87
C CYS A 154 -2.66 -2.57 -20.02
N SER A 155 -2.60 -3.06 -21.26
CA SER A 155 -3.11 -2.34 -22.43
C SER A 155 -4.50 -2.80 -22.86
N SER A 156 -5.03 -3.86 -22.27
CA SER A 156 -6.32 -4.44 -22.65
C SER A 156 -7.50 -3.61 -22.17
N ASP A 157 -7.36 -2.86 -21.08
CA ASP A 157 -8.36 -1.91 -20.59
C ASP A 157 -7.70 -0.68 -19.93
N PRO A 158 -7.18 0.27 -20.73
CA PRO A 158 -6.49 1.43 -20.20
C PRO A 158 -7.42 2.41 -19.47
N GLU A 159 -8.73 2.42 -19.78
CA GLU A 159 -9.70 3.28 -19.11
C GLU A 159 -9.92 2.80 -17.67
N LEU A 160 -10.16 1.50 -17.47
CA LEU A 160 -10.33 0.95 -16.13
C LEU A 160 -9.07 1.11 -15.26
N VAL A 161 -7.88 0.90 -15.85
CA VAL A 161 -6.61 1.12 -15.15
C VAL A 161 -6.42 2.60 -14.76
N SER A 162 -6.75 3.53 -15.66
CA SER A 162 -6.71 4.96 -15.36
C SER A 162 -7.66 5.31 -14.22
N THR A 163 -8.90 4.82 -14.27
CA THR A 163 -9.88 5.05 -13.20
C THR A 163 -9.42 4.49 -11.85
N ILE A 164 -8.91 3.26 -11.81
CA ILE A 164 -8.36 2.68 -10.57
C ILE A 164 -7.21 3.53 -10.04
N THR A 165 -6.33 3.99 -10.92
CA THR A 165 -5.18 4.83 -10.55
C THR A 165 -5.64 6.17 -9.99
N GLU A 166 -6.59 6.85 -10.65
CA GLU A 166 -7.17 8.12 -10.16
C GLU A 166 -7.83 7.97 -8.78
N LEU A 167 -8.52 6.85 -8.53
CA LEU A 167 -9.10 6.58 -7.21
C LEU A 167 -8.03 6.40 -6.11
N TYR A 168 -6.92 5.75 -6.44
CA TYR A 168 -5.79 5.62 -5.52
C TYR A 168 -5.04 6.93 -5.32
N GLU A 169 -4.94 7.78 -6.35
CA GLU A 169 -4.40 9.14 -6.24
C GLU A 169 -5.28 10.04 -5.37
N ASP A 170 -6.61 9.91 -5.45
CA ASP A 170 -7.55 10.60 -4.58
C ASP A 170 -7.39 10.16 -3.11
N ALA A 171 -7.23 8.85 -2.88
CA ALA A 171 -6.92 8.31 -1.57
C ALA A 171 -5.56 8.81 -1.03
N LEU A 172 -4.54 8.92 -1.88
CA LEU A 172 -3.25 9.53 -1.49
C LEU A 172 -3.42 11.00 -1.11
N ALA A 173 -4.18 11.76 -1.90
CA ALA A 173 -4.44 13.18 -1.68
C ALA A 173 -5.22 13.45 -0.39
N SER A 174 -5.95 12.46 0.12
CA SER A 174 -6.78 12.59 1.32
C SER A 174 -6.06 12.29 2.64
N ILE A 175 -4.80 11.83 2.59
CA ILE A 175 -4.01 11.49 3.79
C ILE A 175 -3.86 12.72 4.69
N GLN A 176 -4.24 12.55 5.95
CA GLN A 176 -4.17 13.59 6.98
C GLN A 176 -3.68 13.00 8.30
N GLU A 177 -3.16 13.85 9.19
CA GLU A 177 -2.76 13.45 10.54
C GLU A 177 -4.00 13.02 11.35
N SER A 178 -3.91 11.89 12.06
CA SER A 178 -4.99 11.35 12.92
C SER A 178 -5.01 11.99 14.31
#